data_AF-A0A7J4EE45-F1
#
_entry.id   AF-A0A7J4EE45-F1
#
_cell.length_a   1.000
_cell.length_b   1.000
_cell.length_c   1.000
_cell.angle_alpha   90.00
_cell.angle_beta   90.00
_cell.angle_gamma   90.00
#
_symmetry.space_group_name_H-M   'P 1'
#
loop_
_entity.id
_entity.type
_entity.pdbx_description
1 polymer ?
#
loop_
_entity_poly.entity_id
_entity_poly.type
_entity_poly.pdbx_seq_one_letter_code
_entity_poly.pdbx_strand_id
1 'polypeptide(L)'
;MAEKKEPAEGWPVATGDYEVGDPKNPVAVSSSGGHFSDAGVKELLDAGAALVGSCKTENIGLEKQVANIISNPNIRFYVLAGPEVPGHVCAGSLLKMHEKGVDTESHKIVDAPGAIPFIENVPHEAVERFRQQVEIIAMVGVEDIGAIKAKVQECVGKDPGAFPEDPMVVKVGEEEEEAAELEMPLAMSADPFMGTITGAVESARYKSQMLARDYKLSMAISKNTVLGLVAGFLLASVVAIPFIAYLALTGVI
;
A
#
# COMPACT_ATOMS: atom_id res chain seq x y z
N MET A 1 29.44 4.04 -23.32
CA MET A 1 28.99 4.31 -21.95
C MET A 1 27.98 5.45 -22.04
N ALA A 2 26.87 5.38 -21.31
CA ALA A 2 25.85 6.42 -21.35
C ALA A 2 26.44 7.75 -20.83
N GLU A 3 26.13 8.86 -21.50
CA GLU A 3 26.58 10.18 -21.05
C GLU A 3 25.87 10.54 -19.74
N LYS A 4 26.60 11.10 -18.77
CA LYS A 4 26.08 11.46 -17.45
C LYS A 4 26.36 12.92 -17.17
N LYS A 5 25.44 13.58 -16.47
CA LYS A 5 25.59 14.95 -15.98
C LYS A 5 25.63 14.96 -14.47
N GLU A 6 26.17 16.03 -13.90
CA GLU A 6 26.05 16.24 -12.46
C GLU A 6 24.62 16.72 -12.15
N PRO A 7 23.97 16.17 -11.11
CA PRO A 7 22.68 16.67 -10.64
C PRO A 7 22.83 18.07 -10.02
N ALA A 8 21.70 18.70 -9.67
CA ALA A 8 21.73 19.95 -8.92
C ALA A 8 22.52 19.81 -7.60
N GLU A 9 23.14 20.90 -7.15
CA GLU A 9 23.83 20.93 -5.86
C GLU A 9 22.84 20.63 -4.73
N GLY A 10 23.20 19.70 -3.85
CA GLY A 10 22.33 19.27 -2.76
C GLY A 10 21.17 18.36 -3.18
N TRP A 11 21.20 17.76 -4.38
CA TRP A 11 20.17 16.82 -4.81
C TRP A 11 20.02 15.61 -3.86
N PRO A 12 18.79 15.19 -3.50
CA PRO A 12 17.49 15.74 -3.92
C PRO A 12 17.12 17.08 -3.25
N VAL A 13 16.54 18.01 -4.02
CA VAL A 13 16.31 19.41 -3.61
C VAL A 13 15.08 19.64 -2.73
N ALA A 14 14.08 18.77 -2.83
CA ALA A 14 12.85 18.83 -2.03
C ALA A 14 12.85 17.73 -0.96
N THR A 15 12.57 18.09 0.29
CA THR A 15 12.50 17.16 1.42
C THR A 15 11.29 16.22 1.29
N GLY A 16 11.44 14.98 1.73
CA GLY A 16 10.38 13.99 1.66
C GLY A 16 10.79 12.63 2.21
N ASP A 17 9.88 11.66 2.09
CA ASP A 17 10.07 10.28 2.50
C ASP A 17 10.59 9.45 1.32
N TYR A 18 11.92 9.37 1.22
CA TYR A 18 12.63 8.65 0.18
C TYR A 18 14.02 8.24 0.65
N GLU A 19 14.57 7.22 -0.01
CA GLU A 19 15.95 6.77 0.13
C GLU A 19 16.71 7.03 -1.18
N VAL A 20 17.96 7.48 -1.04
CA VAL A 20 18.79 7.94 -2.15
C VAL A 20 19.85 6.88 -2.49
N GLY A 21 19.98 6.58 -3.79
CA GLY A 21 20.99 5.69 -4.34
C GLY A 21 22.12 6.46 -5.04
N ASP A 22 22.69 5.86 -6.10
CA ASP A 22 23.66 6.56 -6.94
C ASP A 22 22.94 7.62 -7.81
N PRO A 23 23.27 8.92 -7.70
CA PRO A 23 22.64 9.98 -8.50
C PRO A 23 22.85 9.84 -10.01
N LYS A 24 23.80 9.01 -10.46
CA LYS A 24 24.06 8.74 -11.89
C LYS A 24 23.18 7.63 -12.45
N ASN A 25 22.44 6.92 -11.60
CA ASN A 25 21.48 5.91 -12.04
C ASN A 25 20.30 6.54 -12.81
N PRO A 26 19.73 5.84 -13.80
CA PRO A 26 18.69 6.40 -14.65
C PRO A 26 17.26 6.20 -14.16
N VAL A 27 17.04 5.52 -13.03
CA VAL A 27 15.71 5.07 -12.60
C VAL A 27 15.32 5.69 -11.26
N ALA A 28 14.16 6.34 -11.21
CA ALA A 28 13.45 6.61 -9.95
C ALA A 28 12.35 5.57 -9.75
N VAL A 29 12.03 5.24 -8.50
CA VAL A 29 10.94 4.32 -8.15
C VAL A 29 10.03 4.98 -7.12
N SER A 30 8.71 4.88 -7.34
CA SER A 30 7.72 5.24 -6.34
C SER A 30 6.96 4.02 -5.89
N SER A 31 6.77 3.87 -4.58
CA SER A 31 5.87 2.89 -3.96
C SER A 31 4.41 3.36 -3.94
N SER A 32 4.10 4.51 -4.58
CA SER A 32 2.78 5.13 -4.58
C SER A 32 2.26 5.28 -3.15
N GLY A 33 1.05 4.77 -2.85
CA GLY A 33 0.46 4.81 -1.51
C GLY A 33 1.02 3.78 -0.54
N GLY A 34 1.88 2.86 -1.00
CA GLY A 34 2.48 1.82 -0.19
C GLY A 34 3.80 2.24 0.43
N HIS A 35 4.38 1.31 1.18
CA HIS A 35 5.69 1.45 1.79
C HIS A 35 6.46 0.13 1.60
N PHE A 36 7.59 0.19 0.89
CA PHE A 36 8.47 -0.96 0.77
C PHE A 36 9.30 -1.11 2.05
N SER A 37 9.53 -2.34 2.51
CA SER A 37 10.45 -2.59 3.62
C SER A 37 11.87 -2.09 3.30
N ASP A 38 12.64 -1.70 4.31
CA ASP A 38 14.04 -1.24 4.17
C ASP A 38 14.90 -2.19 3.33
N ALA A 39 14.74 -3.51 3.52
CA ALA A 39 15.45 -4.51 2.74
C ALA A 39 15.07 -4.45 1.24
N GLY A 40 13.78 -4.29 0.95
CA GLY A 40 13.26 -4.12 -0.40
C GLY A 40 13.74 -2.82 -1.04
N VAL A 41 13.73 -1.71 -0.31
CA VAL A 41 14.28 -0.43 -0.78
C VAL A 41 15.76 -0.59 -1.12
N LYS A 42 16.55 -1.18 -0.23
CA LYS A 42 17.96 -1.45 -0.46
C LYS A 42 18.18 -2.31 -1.72
N GLU A 43 17.37 -3.34 -1.93
CA GLU A 43 17.47 -4.17 -3.13
C GLU A 43 17.21 -3.41 -4.44
N LEU A 44 16.30 -2.43 -4.42
CA LEU A 44 16.01 -1.58 -5.58
C LEU A 44 17.14 -0.58 -5.84
N LEU A 45 17.71 0.00 -4.79
CA LEU A 45 18.89 0.88 -4.90
C LEU A 45 20.11 0.10 -5.44
N ASP A 46 20.40 -1.08 -4.88
CA ASP A 46 21.46 -1.98 -5.34
C ASP A 46 21.24 -2.43 -6.81
N ALA A 47 19.99 -2.48 -7.26
CA ALA A 47 19.63 -2.82 -8.63
C ALA A 47 19.77 -1.67 -9.64
N GLY A 48 20.10 -0.47 -9.18
CA GLY A 48 20.35 0.68 -10.03
C GLY A 48 19.24 1.75 -10.02
N ALA A 49 18.46 1.85 -8.93
CA ALA A 49 17.62 3.02 -8.69
C ALA A 49 18.47 4.18 -8.13
N ALA A 50 18.16 5.41 -8.56
CA ALA A 50 18.73 6.65 -8.03
C ALA A 50 17.96 7.14 -6.79
N LEU A 51 16.65 6.87 -6.75
CA LEU A 51 15.73 7.35 -5.73
C LEU A 51 14.58 6.36 -5.58
N VAL A 52 14.20 6.04 -4.35
CA VAL A 52 13.01 5.21 -4.03
C VAL A 52 12.22 5.94 -2.96
N GLY A 53 10.95 6.25 -3.21
CA GLY A 53 10.11 6.98 -2.24
C GLY A 53 8.63 6.68 -2.36
N SER A 54 7.80 7.31 -1.53
CA SER A 54 6.34 7.16 -1.58
C SER A 54 5.66 8.45 -2.06
N CYS A 55 4.44 8.32 -2.58
CA CYS A 55 3.55 9.45 -2.88
C CYS A 55 2.13 9.17 -2.44
N LYS A 56 1.64 9.98 -1.50
CA LYS A 56 0.30 9.83 -0.94
C LYS A 56 -0.71 10.83 -1.49
N THR A 57 -0.25 11.98 -1.99
CA THR A 57 -1.10 13.11 -2.38
C THR A 57 -0.89 13.50 -3.84
N GLU A 58 -1.97 13.73 -4.56
CA GLU A 58 -2.05 14.09 -5.98
C GLU A 58 -1.73 15.56 -6.31
N ASN A 59 -1.13 16.29 -5.37
CA ASN A 59 -0.74 17.70 -5.45
C ASN A 59 0.71 17.90 -4.98
N ILE A 60 0.96 18.38 -3.75
CA ILE A 60 2.29 18.67 -3.18
C ILE A 60 3.22 17.45 -3.27
N GLY A 61 2.71 16.25 -3.01
CA GLY A 61 3.48 15.01 -3.19
C GLY A 61 3.96 14.79 -4.64
N LEU A 62 3.15 15.13 -5.64
CA LEU A 62 3.56 15.10 -7.04
C LEU A 62 4.56 16.21 -7.36
N GLU A 63 4.34 17.42 -6.83
CA GLU A 63 5.24 18.57 -7.00
C GLU A 63 6.66 18.27 -6.51
N LYS A 64 6.79 17.68 -5.31
CA LYS A 64 8.07 17.27 -4.74
C LYS A 64 8.77 16.20 -5.60
N GLN A 65 8.01 15.23 -6.11
CA GLN A 65 8.57 14.20 -7.00
C GLN A 65 9.05 14.81 -8.33
N VAL A 66 8.28 15.71 -8.93
CA VAL A 66 8.67 16.43 -10.14
C VAL A 66 9.96 17.22 -9.89
N ALA A 67 10.01 18.04 -8.83
CA ALA A 67 11.17 18.86 -8.49
C ALA A 67 12.44 18.02 -8.27
N ASN A 68 12.33 16.90 -7.54
CA ASN A 68 13.46 16.00 -7.32
C ASN A 68 13.90 15.26 -8.59
N ILE A 69 12.99 14.95 -9.51
CA ILE A 69 13.36 14.24 -10.75
C ILE A 69 14.02 15.20 -11.75
N ILE A 70 13.45 16.38 -12.01
CA ILE A 70 13.98 17.31 -13.02
C ILE A 70 15.29 18.01 -12.60
N SER A 71 15.57 18.03 -11.30
CA SER A 71 16.86 18.47 -10.74
C SER A 71 17.98 17.41 -10.89
N ASN A 72 17.69 16.24 -11.45
CA ASN A 72 18.69 15.25 -11.84
C ASN A 72 18.45 14.75 -13.29
N PRO A 73 19.18 15.30 -14.28
CA PRO A 73 19.03 14.91 -15.69
C PRO A 73 19.36 13.44 -15.97
N ASN A 74 20.05 12.74 -15.08
CA ASN A 74 20.36 11.33 -15.27
C ASN A 74 19.13 10.45 -15.15
N ILE A 75 18.08 10.87 -14.42
CA ILE A 75 16.85 10.10 -14.26
C ILE A 75 16.01 10.20 -15.53
N ARG A 76 15.88 9.08 -16.22
CA ARG A 76 15.18 8.93 -17.52
C ARG A 76 14.00 7.98 -17.45
N PHE A 77 13.90 7.18 -16.39
CA PHE A 77 12.83 6.23 -16.17
C PHE A 77 12.22 6.45 -14.81
N TYR A 78 10.90 6.35 -14.73
CA TYR A 78 10.18 6.43 -13.47
C TYR A 78 9.25 5.23 -13.32
N VAL A 79 9.62 4.30 -12.44
CA VAL A 79 8.82 3.12 -12.13
C VAL A 79 7.80 3.47 -11.06
N LEU A 80 6.52 3.42 -11.43
CA LEU A 80 5.40 3.75 -10.54
C LEU A 80 4.76 2.45 -10.05
N ALA A 81 5.18 1.97 -8.89
CA ALA A 81 4.80 0.70 -8.30
C ALA A 81 4.03 0.89 -6.99
N GLY A 82 3.55 -0.21 -6.40
CA GLY A 82 2.80 -0.22 -5.15
C GLY A 82 1.31 0.11 -5.30
N PRO A 83 0.54 0.02 -4.20
CA PRO A 83 -0.90 0.21 -4.21
C PRO A 83 -1.26 1.67 -4.51
N GLU A 84 -2.40 1.84 -5.19
CA GLU A 84 -2.98 3.16 -5.39
C GLU A 84 -3.55 3.72 -4.08
N VAL A 85 -3.56 5.04 -3.94
CA VAL A 85 -4.13 5.72 -2.77
C VAL A 85 -5.64 5.94 -2.99
N PRO A 86 -6.54 5.38 -2.17
CA PRO A 86 -7.97 5.63 -2.31
C PRO A 86 -8.30 7.13 -2.16
N GLY A 87 -9.14 7.65 -3.05
CA GLY A 87 -9.55 9.05 -3.07
C GLY A 87 -8.53 9.98 -3.74
N HIS A 88 -7.28 9.96 -3.28
CA HIS A 88 -6.20 10.78 -3.85
C HIS A 88 -5.80 10.32 -5.25
N VAL A 89 -5.71 9.00 -5.46
CA VAL A 89 -5.32 8.37 -6.72
C VAL A 89 -4.03 9.01 -7.29
N CYS A 90 -2.98 9.08 -6.44
CA CYS A 90 -1.73 9.78 -6.77
C CYS A 90 -1.10 9.20 -8.05
N ALA A 91 -1.02 7.86 -8.18
CA ALA A 91 -0.37 7.25 -9.32
C ALA A 91 -1.16 7.51 -10.63
N GLY A 92 -2.48 7.36 -10.59
CA GLY A 92 -3.35 7.72 -11.72
C GLY A 92 -3.28 9.20 -12.11
N SER A 93 -3.17 10.10 -11.13
CA SER A 93 -3.04 11.53 -11.38
C SER A 93 -1.69 11.89 -11.99
N LEU A 94 -0.59 11.29 -11.51
CA LEU A 94 0.74 11.45 -12.11
C LEU A 94 0.76 10.97 -13.57
N LEU A 95 0.15 9.82 -13.86
CA LEU A 95 0.07 9.30 -15.23
C LEU A 95 -0.65 10.28 -16.16
N LYS A 96 -1.73 10.91 -15.68
CA LYS A 96 -2.46 11.94 -16.44
C LYS A 96 -1.66 13.23 -16.60
N MET A 97 -0.93 13.64 -15.57
CA MET A 97 -0.01 14.78 -15.65
C MET A 97 1.11 14.53 -16.67
N HIS A 98 1.65 13.30 -16.72
CA HIS A 98 2.67 12.95 -17.71
C HIS A 98 2.10 12.93 -19.14
N GLU A 99 0.92 12.34 -19.32
CA GLU A 99 0.27 12.21 -20.62
C GLU A 99 -0.22 13.55 -21.18
N LYS A 100 -0.88 14.36 -20.34
CA LYS A 100 -1.69 15.52 -20.77
C LYS A 100 -1.22 16.86 -20.22
N GLY A 101 -0.35 16.86 -19.22
CA GLY A 101 0.11 18.08 -18.55
C GLY A 101 -0.92 18.65 -17.58
N VAL A 102 -0.74 19.94 -17.29
CA VAL A 102 -1.55 20.73 -16.36
C VAL A 102 -2.22 21.85 -17.14
N ASP A 103 -3.47 22.16 -16.79
CA ASP A 103 -4.19 23.30 -17.36
C ASP A 103 -3.58 24.62 -16.87
N THR A 104 -3.25 25.52 -17.80
CA THR A 104 -2.47 26.72 -17.49
C THR A 104 -3.25 27.78 -16.73
N GLU A 105 -4.58 27.76 -16.78
CA GLU A 105 -5.43 28.74 -16.08
C GLU A 105 -5.82 28.25 -14.69
N SER A 106 -6.23 26.99 -14.59
CA SER A 106 -6.76 26.39 -13.36
C SER A 106 -5.73 25.64 -12.53
N HIS A 107 -4.52 25.43 -13.04
CA HIS A 107 -3.47 24.61 -12.40
C HIS A 107 -3.87 23.15 -12.13
N LYS A 108 -4.98 22.70 -12.71
CA LYS A 108 -5.48 21.34 -12.54
C LYS A 108 -4.83 20.37 -13.51
N ILE A 109 -4.45 19.19 -13.05
CA ILE A 109 -4.01 18.10 -13.93
C ILE A 109 -5.18 17.67 -14.81
N VAL A 110 -4.96 17.67 -16.13
CA VAL A 110 -6.00 17.39 -17.12
C VAL A 110 -6.44 15.92 -17.03
N ASP A 111 -7.74 15.70 -16.83
CA ASP A 111 -8.38 14.38 -16.67
C ASP A 111 -7.83 13.51 -15.52
N ALA A 112 -7.23 14.13 -14.49
CA ALA A 112 -6.78 13.40 -13.31
C ALA A 112 -7.97 12.82 -12.52
N PRO A 113 -7.86 11.56 -12.05
CA PRO A 113 -8.90 10.90 -11.26
C PRO A 113 -8.89 11.28 -9.78
N GLY A 114 -7.84 11.96 -9.30
CA GLY A 114 -7.71 12.40 -7.91
C GLY A 114 -8.74 13.45 -7.51
N ALA A 115 -8.94 13.60 -6.21
CA ALA A 115 -9.94 14.51 -5.65
C ALA A 115 -9.55 15.98 -5.79
N ILE A 116 -8.27 16.30 -5.54
CA ILE A 116 -7.72 17.67 -5.55
C ILE A 116 -6.39 17.71 -6.36
N PRO A 117 -6.42 17.40 -7.68
CA PRO A 117 -5.20 17.24 -8.48
C PRO A 117 -4.73 18.59 -9.05
N PHE A 118 -4.27 19.49 -8.18
CA PHE A 118 -3.77 20.82 -8.52
C PHE A 118 -2.26 20.93 -8.29
N ILE A 119 -1.56 21.55 -9.24
CA ILE A 119 -0.11 21.78 -9.23
C ILE A 119 0.12 23.30 -9.22
N GLU A 120 0.27 23.85 -8.03
CA GLU A 120 0.31 25.29 -7.76
C GLU A 120 1.75 25.80 -7.58
N ASN A 121 2.64 24.98 -7.00
CA ASN A 121 3.99 25.41 -6.63
C ASN A 121 5.06 25.08 -7.69
N VAL A 122 4.73 24.23 -8.66
CA VAL A 122 5.63 23.87 -9.76
C VAL A 122 5.20 24.60 -11.03
N PRO A 123 6.10 25.36 -11.69
CA PRO A 123 5.74 26.08 -12.89
C PRO A 123 5.47 25.12 -14.06
N HIS A 124 4.66 25.56 -15.02
CA HIS A 124 4.26 24.73 -16.16
C HIS A 124 5.46 24.23 -16.99
N GLU A 125 6.51 25.05 -17.14
CA GLU A 125 7.74 24.60 -17.81
C GLU A 125 8.43 23.41 -17.11
N ALA A 126 8.32 23.33 -15.78
CA ALA A 126 8.90 22.23 -15.02
C ALA A 126 8.09 20.94 -15.18
N VAL A 127 6.76 21.05 -15.30
CA VAL A 127 5.90 19.91 -15.67
C VAL A 127 6.25 19.41 -17.08
N GLU A 128 6.39 20.31 -18.06
CA GLU A 128 6.79 19.92 -19.42
C GLU A 128 8.19 19.31 -19.46
N ARG A 129 9.13 19.85 -18.68
CA ARG A 129 10.46 19.27 -18.52
C ARG A 129 10.37 17.84 -17.98
N PHE A 130 9.56 17.60 -16.96
CA PHE A 130 9.32 16.26 -16.42
C PHE A 130 8.77 15.31 -17.49
N ARG A 131 7.73 15.74 -18.23
CA ARG A 131 7.10 14.95 -19.31
C ARG A 131 8.09 14.50 -20.38
N GLN A 132 9.02 15.37 -20.74
CA GLN A 132 10.03 15.10 -21.77
C GLN A 132 11.23 14.31 -21.23
N GLN A 133 11.57 14.49 -19.95
CA GLN A 133 12.76 13.90 -19.36
C GLN A 133 12.59 12.41 -19.07
N VAL A 134 11.44 12.00 -18.55
CA VAL A 134 11.22 10.62 -18.07
C VAL A 134 10.17 9.86 -18.89
N GLU A 135 10.42 8.57 -19.07
CA GLU A 135 9.42 7.57 -19.42
C GLU A 135 8.84 6.95 -18.14
N ILE A 136 7.50 6.93 -18.00
CA ILE A 136 6.84 6.28 -16.86
C ILE A 136 6.57 4.82 -17.17
N ILE A 137 7.05 3.93 -16.30
CA ILE A 137 6.70 2.51 -16.29
C ILE A 137 5.62 2.27 -15.23
N ALA A 138 4.37 2.17 -15.69
CA ALA A 138 3.23 1.92 -14.81
C ALA A 138 3.22 0.47 -14.31
N MET A 139 3.43 0.28 -13.02
CA MET A 139 3.32 -0.97 -12.27
C MET A 139 2.37 -0.81 -11.08
N VAL A 140 1.32 0.01 -11.24
CA VAL A 140 0.35 0.33 -10.18
C VAL A 140 -0.33 -0.95 -9.69
N GLY A 141 -0.35 -1.16 -8.38
CA GLY A 141 -0.84 -2.36 -7.71
C GLY A 141 0.19 -3.49 -7.58
N VAL A 142 1.40 -3.34 -8.10
CA VAL A 142 2.48 -4.34 -7.97
C VAL A 142 3.35 -4.01 -6.77
N GLU A 143 3.39 -4.92 -5.79
CA GLU A 143 4.21 -4.80 -4.57
C GLU A 143 5.36 -5.81 -4.50
N ASP A 144 5.42 -6.75 -5.46
CA ASP A 144 6.50 -7.74 -5.51
C ASP A 144 7.84 -7.08 -5.87
N ILE A 145 8.74 -7.02 -4.89
CA ILE A 145 10.08 -6.44 -5.05
C ILE A 145 10.87 -7.14 -6.17
N GLY A 146 10.69 -8.44 -6.37
CA GLY A 146 11.35 -9.19 -7.44
C GLY A 146 10.99 -8.66 -8.83
N ALA A 147 9.69 -8.49 -9.10
CA ALA A 147 9.20 -7.92 -10.35
C ALA A 147 9.64 -6.46 -10.56
N ILE A 148 9.57 -5.63 -9.51
CA ILE A 148 9.99 -4.21 -9.58
C ILE A 148 11.49 -4.13 -9.86
N LYS A 149 12.31 -4.92 -9.16
CA LYS A 149 13.75 -5.02 -9.35
C LYS A 149 14.12 -5.43 -10.77
N ALA A 150 13.46 -6.44 -11.32
CA ALA A 150 13.68 -6.87 -12.70
C ALA A 150 13.39 -5.72 -13.68
N LYS A 151 12.35 -4.93 -13.42
CA LYS A 151 12.04 -3.75 -14.24
C LYS A 151 13.08 -2.64 -14.12
N VAL A 152 13.56 -2.35 -12.91
CA VAL A 152 14.65 -1.39 -12.68
C VAL A 152 15.88 -1.80 -13.48
N GLN A 153 16.29 -3.08 -13.41
CA GLN A 153 17.46 -3.58 -14.15
C GLN A 153 17.26 -3.51 -15.67
N GLU A 154 16.05 -3.76 -16.16
CA GLU A 154 15.71 -3.57 -17.58
C GLU A 154 15.90 -2.12 -18.02
N CYS A 155 15.41 -1.16 -17.22
CA CYS A 155 15.56 0.27 -17.48
C CYS A 155 17.03 0.71 -17.44
N VAL A 156 17.81 0.22 -16.48
CA VAL A 156 19.27 0.46 -16.41
C VAL A 156 19.97 -0.08 -17.66
N GLY A 157 19.58 -1.24 -18.16
CA GLY A 157 20.12 -1.80 -19.40
C GLY A 157 19.77 -1.00 -20.66
N LYS A 158 18.75 -0.14 -20.59
CA LYS A 158 18.26 0.74 -21.66
C LYS A 158 18.62 2.21 -21.47
N ASP A 159 19.56 2.51 -20.57
CA ASP A 159 19.96 3.87 -20.23
C ASP A 159 20.33 4.71 -21.47
N PRO A 160 19.53 5.72 -21.83
CA PRO A 160 19.80 6.57 -23.00
C PRO A 160 20.83 7.66 -22.70
N GLY A 161 21.34 7.74 -21.45
CA GLY A 161 22.15 8.85 -20.96
C GLY A 161 21.32 9.98 -20.39
N ALA A 162 22.01 10.99 -19.86
CA ALA A 162 21.40 12.16 -19.25
C ALA A 162 20.53 12.93 -20.25
N PHE A 163 19.51 13.59 -19.73
CA PHE A 163 18.71 14.52 -20.51
C PHE A 163 19.61 15.68 -21.03
N PRO A 164 19.41 16.16 -22.27
CA PRO A 164 20.35 17.09 -22.91
C PRO A 164 20.48 18.45 -22.21
N GLU A 165 19.45 18.88 -21.51
CA GLU A 165 19.44 20.14 -20.76
C GLU A 165 20.01 19.99 -19.34
N ASP A 166 20.34 21.09 -18.68
CA ASP A 166 20.92 21.09 -17.35
C ASP A 166 19.87 20.82 -16.25
N PRO A 167 20.30 20.50 -15.01
CA PRO A 167 19.38 20.32 -13.89
C PRO A 167 18.46 21.53 -13.71
N MET A 168 17.16 21.29 -13.58
CA MET A 168 16.16 22.33 -13.29
C MET A 168 15.83 22.29 -11.81
N VAL A 169 16.06 23.39 -11.08
CA VAL A 169 15.74 23.48 -9.65
C VAL A 169 14.45 24.27 -9.49
N VAL A 170 13.47 23.67 -8.85
CA VAL A 170 12.20 24.29 -8.46
C VAL A 170 12.11 24.22 -6.96
N LYS A 171 11.83 25.35 -6.31
CA LYS A 171 11.56 25.38 -4.87
C LYS A 171 10.13 24.93 -4.63
N VAL A 172 9.95 23.82 -3.94
CA VAL A 172 8.65 23.30 -3.52
C VAL A 172 8.69 23.13 -2.01
N GLY A 173 7.77 23.78 -1.28
CA GLY A 173 7.59 23.54 0.16
C GLY A 173 7.86 24.69 1.13
N GLU A 174 7.96 25.96 0.70
CA GLU A 174 8.08 27.08 1.66
C GLU A 174 6.86 27.14 2.62
N GLU A 175 5.66 26.75 2.18
CA GLU A 175 4.46 26.73 3.04
C GLU A 175 4.41 25.59 4.07
N GLU A 176 5.03 24.43 3.79
CA GLU A 176 5.13 23.34 4.78
C GLU A 176 6.17 23.64 5.85
N GLU A 177 7.26 24.34 5.51
CA GLU A 177 8.24 24.81 6.48
C GLU A 177 7.67 25.93 7.35
N GLU A 178 6.95 26.92 6.79
CA GLU A 178 6.29 27.96 7.58
C GLU A 178 5.18 27.39 8.49
N ALA A 179 4.42 26.39 8.00
CA ALA A 179 3.41 25.68 8.80
C ALA A 179 4.00 24.74 9.86
N ALA A 180 5.21 24.22 9.65
CA ALA A 180 5.93 23.41 10.63
C ALA A 180 6.71 24.27 11.65
N GLU A 181 7.18 25.45 11.25
CA GLU A 181 7.93 26.40 12.08
C GLU A 181 7.02 27.32 12.90
N LEU A 182 5.79 27.56 12.43
CA LEU A 182 4.68 27.90 13.31
C LEU A 182 4.43 26.69 14.21
N GLU A 183 5.02 26.70 15.42
CA GLU A 183 4.52 25.94 16.56
C GLU A 183 3.08 26.38 16.85
N MET A 184 2.14 25.97 16.00
CA MET A 184 0.82 25.64 16.50
C MET A 184 1.09 24.69 17.67
N PRO A 185 0.52 24.91 18.86
CA PRO A 185 0.55 23.90 19.88
C PRO A 185 -0.22 22.74 19.26
N LEU A 186 0.50 21.78 18.67
CA LEU A 186 -0.03 20.54 18.16
C LEU A 186 -0.83 20.03 19.34
N ALA A 187 -2.15 20.14 19.23
CA ALA A 187 -3.03 19.46 20.16
C ALA A 187 -2.49 18.04 20.17
N MET A 188 -2.00 17.61 21.35
CA MET A 188 -1.38 16.30 21.56
C MET A 188 -2.05 15.32 20.63
N SER A 189 -1.26 14.55 19.85
CA SER A 189 -1.78 13.49 18.99
C SER A 189 -2.85 12.75 19.79
N ALA A 190 -4.12 13.01 19.49
CA ALA A 190 -5.19 12.40 20.26
C ALA A 190 -5.03 10.92 19.98
N ASP A 191 -4.81 10.13 21.03
CA ASP A 191 -4.78 8.68 20.90
C ASP A 191 -5.98 8.27 20.05
N PRO A 192 -5.79 7.45 19.00
CA PRO A 192 -6.86 7.11 18.08
C PRO A 192 -8.08 6.69 18.90
N PHE A 193 -9.23 7.34 18.69
CA PHE A 193 -10.43 7.10 19.48
C PHE A 193 -10.91 5.66 19.22
N MET A 194 -10.37 4.73 19.99
CA MET A 194 -10.63 3.30 19.84
C MET A 194 -12.04 2.92 20.29
N GLY A 195 -12.84 3.83 20.85
CA GLY A 195 -14.15 3.51 21.42
C GLY A 195 -15.08 2.75 20.45
N THR A 196 -15.10 3.15 19.18
CA THR A 196 -15.92 2.48 18.15
C THR A 196 -15.32 1.15 17.69
N ILE A 197 -14.00 1.07 17.56
CA ILE A 197 -13.27 -0.15 17.18
C ILE A 197 -13.35 -1.19 18.30
N THR A 198 -13.15 -0.79 19.56
CA THR A 198 -13.24 -1.63 20.75
C THR A 198 -14.62 -2.26 20.85
N GLY A 199 -15.71 -1.47 20.66
CA GLY A 199 -17.06 -2.03 20.68
C GLY A 199 -17.30 -3.10 19.61
N ALA A 200 -16.82 -2.86 18.38
CA ALA A 200 -16.93 -3.83 17.30
C ALA A 200 -16.13 -5.11 17.60
N VAL A 201 -14.87 -4.97 18.06
CA VAL A 201 -13.98 -6.10 18.40
C VAL A 201 -14.52 -6.90 19.59
N GLU A 202 -15.01 -6.25 20.62
CA GLU A 202 -15.64 -6.91 21.77
C GLU A 202 -16.90 -7.65 21.36
N SER A 203 -17.73 -7.07 20.49
CA SER A 203 -18.93 -7.73 19.99
C SER A 203 -18.59 -8.99 19.17
N ALA A 204 -17.52 -8.94 18.36
CA ALA A 204 -17.05 -10.08 17.58
C ALA A 204 -16.48 -11.17 18.50
N ARG A 205 -15.69 -10.79 19.51
CA ARG A 205 -15.13 -11.70 20.51
C ARG A 205 -16.23 -12.39 21.32
N TYR A 206 -17.24 -11.65 21.75
CA TYR A 206 -18.40 -12.18 22.47
C TYR A 206 -19.18 -13.19 21.63
N LYS A 207 -19.48 -12.87 20.36
CA LYS A 207 -20.15 -13.79 19.44
C LYS A 207 -19.34 -15.07 19.19
N SER A 208 -18.02 -14.94 19.02
CA SER A 208 -17.12 -16.09 18.85
C SER A 208 -17.12 -17.00 20.09
N GLN A 209 -17.06 -16.43 21.29
CA GLN A 209 -17.13 -17.18 22.55
C GLN A 209 -18.47 -17.91 22.73
N MET A 210 -19.57 -17.24 22.41
CA MET A 210 -20.91 -17.85 22.44
C MET A 210 -21.01 -19.03 21.48
N LEU A 211 -20.55 -18.87 20.23
CA LEU A 211 -20.51 -19.97 19.25
C LEU A 211 -19.65 -21.14 19.73
N ALA A 212 -18.48 -20.88 20.30
CA ALA A 212 -17.60 -21.93 20.84
C ALA A 212 -18.27 -22.68 22.01
N ARG A 213 -18.96 -21.96 22.90
CA ARG A 213 -19.70 -22.55 24.02
C ARG A 213 -20.86 -23.40 23.54
N ASP A 214 -21.67 -22.89 22.62
CA ASP A 214 -22.83 -23.59 22.09
C ASP A 214 -22.38 -24.83 21.29
N TYR A 215 -21.29 -24.73 20.53
CA TYR A 215 -20.67 -25.88 19.86
C TYR A 215 -20.20 -26.94 20.88
N LYS A 216 -19.54 -26.53 21.96
CA LYS A 216 -19.09 -27.45 23.02
C LYS A 216 -20.26 -28.15 23.72
N LEU A 217 -21.33 -27.42 24.03
CA LEU A 217 -22.55 -27.98 24.62
C LEU A 217 -23.24 -28.95 23.66
N SER A 218 -23.40 -28.57 22.40
CA SER A 218 -23.99 -29.42 21.36
C SER A 218 -23.19 -30.72 21.18
N MET A 219 -21.85 -30.64 21.16
CA MET A 219 -20.98 -31.82 21.10
C MET A 219 -21.10 -32.70 22.35
N ALA A 220 -21.20 -32.11 23.54
CA ALA A 220 -21.38 -32.86 24.78
C ALA A 220 -22.71 -33.62 24.81
N ILE A 221 -23.80 -32.98 24.39
CA ILE A 221 -25.13 -33.60 24.31
C ILE A 221 -25.13 -34.68 23.22
N SER A 222 -24.69 -34.36 22.00
CA SER A 222 -24.71 -35.27 20.86
C SER A 222 -23.93 -36.56 21.12
N LYS A 223 -22.70 -36.44 21.66
CA LYS A 223 -21.82 -37.60 21.90
C LYS A 223 -22.37 -38.55 22.97
N ASN A 224 -23.05 -38.03 23.99
CA ASN A 224 -23.57 -38.85 25.09
C ASN A 224 -25.00 -39.35 24.86
N THR A 225 -25.79 -38.70 24.00
CA THR A 225 -27.18 -39.10 23.75
C THR A 225 -27.27 -40.46 23.07
N VAL A 226 -26.46 -40.69 22.03
CA VAL A 226 -26.46 -41.98 21.31
C VAL A 226 -25.98 -43.11 22.23
N LEU A 227 -24.89 -42.88 22.98
CA LEU A 227 -24.36 -43.87 23.91
C LEU A 227 -25.36 -44.21 25.02
N GLY A 228 -26.02 -43.19 25.59
CA GLY A 228 -27.02 -43.36 26.63
C GLY A 228 -28.25 -44.14 26.15
N LEU A 229 -28.74 -43.88 24.94
CA LEU A 229 -29.85 -44.63 24.34
C LEU A 229 -29.49 -46.10 24.12
N VAL A 230 -28.31 -46.38 23.56
CA VAL A 230 -27.84 -47.75 23.32
C VAL A 230 -27.66 -48.51 24.63
N ALA A 231 -27.03 -47.90 25.63
CA ALA A 231 -26.83 -48.50 26.94
C ALA A 231 -28.17 -48.78 27.65
N GLY A 232 -29.12 -47.84 27.58
CA GLY A 232 -30.46 -48.00 28.14
C GLY A 232 -31.23 -49.13 27.47
N PHE A 233 -31.18 -49.23 26.14
CA PHE A 233 -31.83 -50.30 25.38
C PHE A 233 -31.26 -51.67 25.72
N LEU A 234 -29.93 -51.80 25.85
CA LEU A 234 -29.28 -53.05 26.24
C LEU A 234 -29.70 -53.48 27.65
N LEU A 235 -29.68 -52.57 28.62
CA LEU A 235 -30.05 -52.86 30.00
C LEU A 235 -31.53 -53.26 30.10
N ALA A 236 -32.42 -52.53 29.42
CA ALA A 236 -33.84 -52.88 29.33
C ALA A 236 -34.05 -54.27 28.71
N SER A 237 -33.30 -54.60 27.66
CA SER A 237 -33.36 -55.92 27.01
C SER A 237 -32.92 -57.04 27.96
N VAL A 238 -31.84 -56.84 28.72
CA VAL A 238 -31.35 -57.82 29.70
C VAL A 238 -32.39 -58.11 30.79
N VAL A 239 -33.17 -57.12 31.21
CA VAL A 239 -34.22 -57.30 32.23
C VAL A 239 -35.51 -57.86 31.64
N ALA A 240 -35.91 -57.39 30.45
CA ALA A 240 -37.19 -57.75 29.83
C ALA A 240 -37.18 -59.16 29.21
N ILE A 241 -36.08 -59.59 28.57
CA ILE A 241 -36.01 -60.88 27.88
C ILE A 241 -36.25 -62.06 28.83
N PRO A 242 -35.62 -62.14 30.03
CA PRO A 242 -35.89 -63.21 30.99
C PRO A 242 -37.34 -63.22 31.48
N PHE A 243 -37.94 -62.04 31.69
CA PHE A 243 -39.30 -61.91 32.17
C PHE A 243 -40.32 -62.34 31.10
N ILE A 244 -40.10 -61.94 29.85
CA ILE A 244 -40.91 -62.37 28.70
C ILE A 244 -40.75 -63.88 28.47
N ALA A 245 -39.53 -64.41 28.54
CA ALA A 245 -39.27 -65.84 28.41
C ALA A 245 -39.96 -66.65 29.52
N TYR A 246 -39.96 -66.15 30.76
CA TYR A 246 -40.68 -66.76 31.88
C TYR A 246 -42.20 -66.75 31.67
N LEU A 247 -42.77 -65.64 31.20
CA LEU A 247 -44.20 -65.52 30.90
C LEU A 247 -44.64 -66.46 29.76
N ALA A 248 -43.81 -66.60 28.73
CA ALA A 248 -44.06 -67.54 27.62
C ALA A 248 -43.96 -69.01 28.08
N LEU A 249 -43.00 -69.34 28.96
CA LEU A 249 -42.86 -70.70 29.51
C LEU A 249 -43.99 -71.06 30.48
N THR A 250 -44.59 -70.09 31.17
CA THR A 250 -45.71 -70.31 32.09
C THR A 250 -47.09 -70.24 31.40
N GLY A 251 -47.14 -69.99 30.08
CA GLY A 251 -48.37 -69.97 29.28
C GLY A 251 -49.30 -68.80 29.59
N VAL A 252 -48.76 -67.73 30.20
CA VAL A 252 -49.50 -66.50 30.50
C VAL A 252 -49.60 -65.59 29.27
N ILE A 253 -48.67 -65.75 28.32
CA ILE A 253 -48.65 -65.12 27.00
C ILE A 253 -48.24 -66.16 25.97
#